data_AF-A0A1Q5UQ93-F1
#
_entry.id   AF-A0A1Q5UQ93-F1
#
_cell.length_a   1.000
_cell.length_b   1.000
_cell.length_c   1.000
_cell.angle_alpha   90.00
_cell.angle_beta   90.00
_cell.angle_gamma   90.00
#
_symmetry.space_group_name_H-M   'P 1'
#
loop_
_entity.id
_entity.type
_entity.pdbx_description
1 polymer ?
#
loop_
_entity_poly.entity_id
_entity_poly.type
_entity_poly.pdbx_seq_one_letter_code
_entity_poly.pdbx_strand_id
1 'polypeptide(L)'
;MVAFDKCETRPAHIDAILNGLDRYNPETTTVFQDYVAQQCEDRSFDLYANLALLKLYQFNPNLLQADTVTNVLVKALTVFPSPAFSLCLALLPAHTQPFPTTSEAQAASQTSDFVESVQKLSRLSTLLESAQYTQFWSTLNSDDLYADLTADIAGFEELIRIRIAVEVGKAFRTITAESLEQWLDLRSRDALAKFVADVCSWKVEGDVVRVPTNKENEARSEVKSERVGVDMFGRVIRRGFEQPA
;
A
#
# COMPACT_ATOMS: atom_id res chain seq x y z
N MET A 1 6.95 -9.25 11.38
CA MET A 1 6.74 -7.99 10.65
C MET A 1 8.11 -7.45 10.34
N VAL A 2 8.49 -7.40 9.06
CA VAL A 2 9.78 -6.81 8.65
C VAL A 2 9.73 -5.33 9.01
N ALA A 3 10.82 -4.80 9.55
CA ALA A 3 10.88 -3.39 9.94
C ALA A 3 10.72 -2.49 8.69
N PHE A 4 9.98 -1.39 8.83
CA PHE A 4 9.56 -0.54 7.70
C PHE A 4 10.72 0.15 6.97
N ASP A 5 11.90 0.18 7.59
CA ASP A 5 13.14 0.74 7.10
C ASP A 5 13.97 -0.25 6.27
N LYS A 6 13.60 -1.53 6.22
CA LYS A 6 14.32 -2.58 5.48
C LYS A 6 13.67 -2.88 4.14
N CYS A 7 14.47 -2.86 3.09
CA CYS A 7 14.10 -3.26 1.73
C CYS A 7 15.22 -4.15 1.17
N GLU A 8 14.90 -5.40 0.81
CA GLU A 8 15.89 -6.37 0.32
C GLU A 8 16.46 -5.99 -1.04
N THR A 9 15.68 -5.28 -1.86
CA THR A 9 16.09 -4.85 -3.21
C THR A 9 16.78 -3.49 -3.20
N ARG A 10 17.05 -2.90 -2.02
CA ARG A 10 17.68 -1.58 -1.92
C ARG A 10 19.15 -1.63 -2.36
N PRO A 11 19.58 -0.81 -3.32
CA PRO A 11 20.99 -0.68 -3.67
C PRO A 11 21.83 -0.14 -2.50
N ALA A 12 23.08 -0.59 -2.39
CA ALA A 12 23.98 -0.20 -1.30
C ALA A 12 24.22 1.32 -1.19
N HIS A 13 24.21 2.05 -2.31
CA HIS A 13 24.39 3.51 -2.30
C HIS A 13 23.17 4.24 -1.70
N ILE A 14 21.95 3.77 -1.98
CA ILE A 14 20.73 4.31 -1.36
C ILE A 14 20.73 4.02 0.15
N ASP A 15 21.15 2.83 0.55
CA ASP A 15 21.22 2.47 1.97
C ASP A 15 22.26 3.31 2.73
N ALA A 16 23.40 3.61 2.11
CA ALA A 16 24.41 4.51 2.68
C ALA A 16 23.87 5.93 2.88
N ILE A 17 23.15 6.48 1.90
CA ILE A 17 22.53 7.81 2.00
C ILE A 17 21.48 7.82 3.12
N LEU A 18 20.61 6.81 3.19
CA LEU A 18 19.52 6.74 4.16
C LEU A 18 19.98 6.59 5.60
N ASN A 19 21.09 5.90 5.84
CA ASN A 19 21.71 5.74 7.16
C ASN A 19 22.69 6.88 7.50
N GLY A 20 22.99 7.77 6.55
CA GLY A 20 23.91 8.89 6.70
C GLY A 20 23.24 10.24 6.93
N LEU A 21 24.06 11.28 7.05
CA LEU A 21 23.59 12.68 7.10
C LEU A 21 23.11 13.17 5.74
N ASP A 22 23.59 12.55 4.65
CA ASP A 22 23.24 12.90 3.28
C ASP A 22 21.76 12.70 2.97
N ARG A 23 21.02 11.94 3.79
CA ARG A 23 19.55 11.83 3.71
C ARG A 23 18.83 13.18 3.66
N TYR A 24 19.39 14.21 4.30
CA TYR A 24 18.81 15.55 4.33
C TYR A 24 19.49 16.54 3.37
N ASN A 25 20.48 16.07 2.59
CA ASN A 25 21.17 16.90 1.62
C ASN A 25 20.29 17.07 0.36
N PRO A 26 19.90 18.31 -0.01
CA PRO A 26 19.10 18.57 -1.20
C PRO A 26 19.72 18.05 -2.50
N GLU A 27 21.04 17.92 -2.58
CA GLU A 27 21.73 17.37 -3.76
C GLU A 27 21.42 15.88 -4.00
N THR A 28 21.00 15.14 -2.98
CA THR A 28 20.58 13.73 -3.10
C THR A 28 19.18 13.55 -3.69
N THR A 29 18.44 14.64 -3.88
CA THR A 29 17.07 14.59 -4.40
C THR A 29 16.99 13.89 -5.75
N THR A 30 17.92 14.19 -6.68
CA THR A 30 17.95 13.57 -8.00
C THR A 30 18.23 12.07 -7.93
N VAL A 31 19.12 11.65 -7.03
CA VAL A 31 19.41 10.22 -6.78
C VAL A 31 18.16 9.46 -6.35
N PHE A 32 17.35 10.06 -5.46
CA PHE A 32 16.09 9.46 -5.04
C PHE A 32 15.01 9.51 -6.13
N GLN A 33 14.96 10.56 -6.96
CA GLN A 33 14.05 10.65 -8.11
C GLN A 33 14.34 9.55 -9.13
N ASP A 34 15.61 9.36 -9.49
CA ASP A 34 16.06 8.30 -10.38
C ASP A 34 15.74 6.92 -9.80
N TYR A 35 15.90 6.75 -8.49
CA TYR A 35 15.54 5.51 -7.82
C TYR A 35 14.02 5.23 -7.80
N VAL A 36 13.17 6.27 -7.74
CA VAL A 36 11.72 6.11 -7.92
C VAL A 36 11.40 5.67 -9.35
N ALA A 37 12.03 6.27 -10.36
CA ALA A 37 11.85 5.85 -11.76
C ALA A 37 12.24 4.38 -11.95
N GLN A 38 13.38 3.95 -11.38
CA GLN A 38 13.78 2.55 -11.39
C GLN A 38 12.73 1.63 -10.71
N GLN A 39 12.18 2.04 -9.57
CA GLN A 39 11.11 1.29 -8.90
C GLN A 39 9.85 1.14 -9.77
N CYS A 40 9.53 2.14 -10.59
CA CYS A 40 8.41 2.07 -11.54
C CYS A 40 8.65 1.01 -12.63
N GLU A 41 9.88 0.85 -13.10
CA GLU A 41 10.26 -0.15 -14.11
C GLU A 41 10.39 -1.57 -13.52
N ASP A 42 11.10 -1.71 -12.41
CA ASP A 42 11.49 -3.01 -11.82
C ASP A 42 10.38 -3.68 -10.99
N ARG A 43 9.19 -3.07 -10.91
CA ARG A 43 8.07 -3.50 -10.04
C ARG A 43 8.42 -3.58 -8.54
N SER A 44 9.56 -3.03 -8.12
CA SER A 44 10.00 -2.99 -6.73
C SER A 44 9.38 -1.83 -5.95
N PHE A 45 9.42 -1.87 -4.62
CA PHE A 45 8.89 -0.78 -3.79
C PHE A 45 9.68 -0.63 -2.49
N ASP A 46 10.34 0.51 -2.32
CA ASP A 46 11.06 0.89 -1.11
C ASP A 46 10.38 2.09 -0.45
N LEU A 47 9.47 1.80 0.48
CA LEU A 47 8.74 2.83 1.22
C LEU A 47 9.67 3.81 1.94
N TYR A 48 10.78 3.32 2.51
CA TYR A 48 11.63 4.16 3.34
C TYR A 48 12.40 5.20 2.52
N ALA A 49 12.89 4.80 1.35
CA ALA A 49 13.51 5.71 0.38
C ALA A 49 12.48 6.73 -0.14
N ASN A 50 11.28 6.26 -0.48
CA ASN A 50 10.21 7.11 -1.00
C ASN A 50 9.77 8.17 0.04
N LEU A 51 9.63 7.78 1.31
CA LEU A 51 9.35 8.72 2.40
C LEU A 51 10.50 9.70 2.64
N ALA A 52 11.75 9.29 2.46
CA ALA A 52 12.90 10.19 2.56
C ALA A 52 12.87 11.28 1.47
N LEU A 53 12.53 10.90 0.22
CA LEU A 53 12.34 11.86 -0.87
C LEU A 53 11.20 12.84 -0.58
N LEU A 54 10.03 12.34 -0.17
CA LEU A 54 8.91 13.21 0.18
C LEU A 54 9.25 14.15 1.35
N LYS A 55 10.08 13.69 2.30
CA LYS A 55 10.58 14.53 3.38
C LYS A 55 11.55 15.60 2.89
N LEU A 56 12.41 15.29 1.93
CA LEU A 56 13.29 16.28 1.28
C LEU A 56 12.49 17.36 0.55
N TYR A 57 11.42 16.99 -0.17
CA TYR A 57 10.49 17.95 -0.78
C TYR A 57 9.78 18.81 0.26
N GLN A 58 9.41 18.24 1.42
CA GLN A 58 8.80 19.00 2.50
C GLN A 58 9.75 20.08 3.05
N PHE A 59 11.05 19.80 3.12
CA PHE A 59 12.07 20.77 3.55
C PHE A 59 12.47 21.75 2.44
N ASN A 60 12.39 21.35 1.17
CA ASN A 60 12.83 22.13 0.02
C ASN A 60 11.72 22.16 -1.05
N PRO A 61 10.65 22.99 -0.87
CA PRO A 61 9.50 22.99 -1.77
C PRO A 61 9.83 23.32 -3.23
N ASN A 62 10.93 24.05 -3.48
CA ASN A 62 11.41 24.41 -4.81
C ASN A 62 11.97 23.21 -5.61
N LEU A 63 12.25 22.09 -4.96
CA LEU A 63 12.73 20.86 -5.60
C LEU A 63 11.61 19.86 -5.89
N LEU A 64 10.38 20.14 -5.45
CA LEU A 64 9.25 19.24 -5.61
C LEU A 64 8.93 19.04 -7.10
N GLN A 65 8.96 17.77 -7.53
CA GLN A 65 8.50 17.35 -8.84
C GLN A 65 7.19 16.58 -8.71
N ALA A 66 6.12 17.13 -9.31
CA ALA A 66 4.77 16.59 -9.23
C ALA A 66 4.70 15.13 -9.70
N ASP A 67 5.30 14.82 -10.86
CA ASP A 67 5.28 13.48 -11.47
C ASP A 67 5.95 12.42 -10.60
N THR A 68 7.07 12.76 -9.94
CA THR A 68 7.72 11.82 -9.02
C THR A 68 6.84 11.56 -7.80
N VAL A 69 6.13 12.58 -7.29
CA VAL A 69 5.23 12.41 -6.15
C VAL A 69 4.03 11.54 -6.53
N THR A 70 3.41 11.77 -7.69
CA THR A 70 2.30 10.93 -8.17
C THR A 70 2.75 9.50 -8.41
N ASN A 71 3.94 9.28 -9.00
CA ASN A 71 4.52 7.95 -9.15
C ASN A 71 4.73 7.24 -7.80
N VAL A 72 5.25 7.94 -6.78
CA VAL A 72 5.36 7.38 -5.42
C VAL A 72 3.99 6.98 -4.85
N LEU A 73 2.97 7.82 -5.03
CA LEU A 73 1.61 7.53 -4.55
C LEU A 73 0.98 6.33 -5.28
N VAL A 74 1.10 6.26 -6.60
CA VAL A 74 0.56 5.14 -7.38
C VAL A 74 1.30 3.84 -7.04
N LYS A 75 2.63 3.88 -6.87
CA LYS A 75 3.41 2.75 -6.35
C LYS A 75 2.94 2.33 -4.97
N ALA A 76 2.60 3.26 -4.08
CA ALA A 76 2.04 2.95 -2.78
C ALA A 76 0.67 2.24 -2.87
N LEU A 77 -0.16 2.53 -3.89
CA LEU A 77 -1.39 1.78 -4.15
C LEU A 77 -1.09 0.30 -4.46
N THR A 78 -0.02 -0.01 -5.19
CA THR A 78 0.32 -1.40 -5.58
C THR A 78 0.71 -2.31 -4.42
N VAL A 79 0.96 -1.76 -3.23
CA VAL A 79 1.32 -2.53 -2.04
C VAL A 79 0.21 -2.59 -1.00
N PHE A 80 -1.03 -2.24 -1.37
CA PHE A 80 -2.16 -2.39 -0.47
C PHE A 80 -2.39 -3.86 -0.08
N PRO A 81 -2.95 -4.15 1.10
CA PRO A 81 -3.19 -3.22 2.20
C PRO A 81 -1.87 -2.90 2.91
N SER A 82 -1.56 -1.61 3.00
CA SER A 82 -0.35 -1.11 3.65
C SER A 82 -0.56 0.35 4.04
N PRO A 83 0.02 0.83 5.15
CA PRO A 83 -0.02 2.26 5.50
C PRO A 83 0.80 3.15 4.55
N ALA A 84 1.49 2.57 3.56
CA ALA A 84 2.36 3.27 2.62
C ALA A 84 1.69 4.51 2.01
N PHE A 85 0.47 4.37 1.47
CA PHE A 85 -0.23 5.47 0.82
C PHE A 85 -0.53 6.62 1.79
N SER A 86 -1.09 6.30 2.96
CA SER A 86 -1.41 7.29 3.99
C SER A 86 -0.16 7.99 4.54
N LEU A 87 0.95 7.26 4.70
CA LEU A 87 2.24 7.82 5.13
C LEU A 87 2.82 8.79 4.08
N CYS A 88 2.76 8.44 2.80
CA CYS A 88 3.18 9.32 1.72
C CYS A 88 2.32 10.59 1.69
N LEU A 89 1.00 10.45 1.77
CA LEU A 89 0.06 11.57 1.76
C LEU A 89 0.30 12.54 2.94
N ALA A 90 0.64 12.02 4.11
CA ALA A 90 0.91 12.83 5.30
C ALA A 90 2.19 13.69 5.21
N LEU A 91 3.10 13.38 4.28
CA LEU A 91 4.31 14.18 4.02
C LEU A 91 4.11 15.26 2.97
N LEU A 92 3.00 15.23 2.22
CA LEU A 92 2.72 16.23 1.21
C LEU A 92 2.29 17.58 1.82
N PRO A 93 2.51 18.70 1.12
CA PRO A 93 2.08 20.01 1.58
C PRO A 93 0.57 20.08 1.87
N ALA A 94 0.15 20.93 2.80
CA ALA A 94 -1.25 21.04 3.21
C ALA A 94 -2.21 21.44 2.06
N HIS A 95 -1.71 22.15 1.03
CA HIS A 95 -2.52 22.55 -0.12
C HIS A 95 -2.85 21.40 -1.08
N THR A 96 -2.14 20.27 -1.00
CA THR A 96 -2.38 19.08 -1.83
C THR A 96 -3.31 18.08 -1.16
N GLN A 97 -3.90 18.43 -0.02
CA GLN A 97 -4.73 17.51 0.73
C GLN A 97 -6.04 17.22 -0.02
N PRO A 98 -6.46 15.94 -0.10
CA PRO A 98 -7.56 15.54 -0.97
C PRO A 98 -8.94 15.98 -0.47
N PHE A 99 -9.04 16.35 0.80
CA PHE A 99 -10.26 16.88 1.42
C PHE A 99 -9.98 18.28 1.98
N PRO A 100 -9.95 19.33 1.12
CA PRO A 100 -9.70 20.68 1.58
C PRO A 100 -10.82 21.11 2.54
N THR A 101 -10.44 21.39 3.79
CA THR A 101 -11.35 21.73 4.90
C THR A 101 -11.71 23.21 4.96
N THR A 102 -11.04 24.04 4.15
CA THR A 102 -11.23 25.49 4.10
C THR A 102 -11.46 25.97 2.68
N SER A 103 -12.22 27.07 2.55
CA SER A 103 -12.58 27.70 1.28
C SER A 103 -11.35 28.14 0.47
N GLU A 104 -10.28 28.56 1.14
CA GLU A 104 -9.01 28.96 0.52
C GLU A 104 -8.24 27.76 -0.04
N ALA A 105 -8.24 26.62 0.67
CA ALA A 105 -7.66 25.37 0.18
C ALA A 105 -8.46 24.77 -0.99
N GLN A 106 -9.78 24.99 -1.03
CA GLN A 106 -10.63 24.62 -2.16
C GLN A 106 -10.27 25.41 -3.43
N ALA A 107 -10.04 26.72 -3.32
CA ALA A 107 -9.63 27.56 -4.45
C ALA A 107 -8.22 27.21 -4.99
N ALA A 108 -7.28 26.89 -4.10
CA ALA A 108 -5.94 26.42 -4.46
C ALA A 108 -5.92 24.98 -5.02
N SER A 109 -6.80 24.10 -4.54
CA SER A 109 -6.99 22.75 -5.09
C SER A 109 -7.57 22.76 -6.50
N GLN A 110 -8.44 23.74 -6.81
CA GLN A 110 -9.10 23.84 -8.11
C GLN A 110 -8.20 24.37 -9.24
N THR A 111 -6.95 24.73 -8.94
CA THR A 111 -6.08 25.45 -9.89
C THR A 111 -4.80 24.69 -10.28
N SER A 112 -4.58 23.46 -9.80
CA SER A 112 -3.38 22.69 -10.14
C SER A 112 -3.69 21.23 -10.45
N ASP A 113 -3.32 20.79 -11.65
CA ASP A 113 -3.40 19.41 -12.16
C ASP A 113 -2.77 18.40 -11.18
N PHE A 114 -1.76 18.83 -10.43
CA PHE A 114 -1.11 18.02 -9.41
C PHE A 114 -2.05 17.69 -8.24
N VAL A 115 -2.85 18.66 -7.77
CA VAL A 115 -3.78 18.44 -6.65
C VAL A 115 -4.94 17.55 -7.07
N GLU A 116 -5.45 17.72 -8.28
CA GLU A 116 -6.44 16.82 -8.86
C GLU A 116 -5.91 15.38 -8.93
N SER A 117 -4.66 15.21 -9.37
CA SER A 117 -4.00 13.90 -9.40
C SER A 117 -3.94 13.24 -8.01
N VAL A 118 -3.54 14.00 -6.98
CA VAL A 118 -3.50 13.49 -5.59
C VAL A 118 -4.91 13.13 -5.09
N GLN A 119 -5.93 13.91 -5.42
CA GLN A 119 -7.33 13.63 -5.07
C GLN A 119 -7.84 12.34 -5.71
N LYS A 120 -7.59 12.18 -7.02
CA LYS A 120 -7.93 10.98 -7.78
C LYS A 120 -7.25 9.74 -7.23
N LEU A 121 -5.95 9.79 -6.96
CA LEU A 121 -5.22 8.67 -6.34
C LEU A 121 -5.73 8.35 -4.92
N SER A 122 -6.09 9.37 -4.14
CA SER A 122 -6.66 9.18 -2.80
C SER A 122 -8.03 8.50 -2.84
N ARG A 123 -8.84 8.83 -3.86
CA ARG A 123 -10.11 8.15 -4.12
C ARG A 123 -9.88 6.67 -4.43
N LEU A 124 -8.91 6.35 -5.28
CA LEU A 124 -8.54 4.97 -5.58
C LEU A 124 -8.06 4.21 -4.32
N SER A 125 -7.21 4.81 -3.49
CA SER A 125 -6.77 4.20 -2.22
C SER A 125 -7.96 3.86 -1.32
N THR A 126 -8.91 4.79 -1.19
CA THR A 126 -10.12 4.60 -0.37
C THR A 126 -10.95 3.42 -0.87
N LEU A 127 -11.08 3.25 -2.19
CA LEU A 127 -11.83 2.14 -2.78
C LEU A 127 -11.13 0.79 -2.55
N LEU A 128 -9.80 0.74 -2.63
CA LEU A 128 -9.00 -0.46 -2.32
C LEU A 128 -9.09 -0.83 -0.83
N GLU A 129 -8.90 0.14 0.07
CA GLU A 129 -8.96 -0.07 1.52
C GLU A 129 -10.36 -0.49 2.01
N SER A 130 -11.42 0.01 1.36
CA SER A 130 -12.80 -0.40 1.65
C SER A 130 -13.25 -1.67 0.92
N ALA A 131 -12.33 -2.37 0.23
CA ALA A 131 -12.58 -3.57 -0.56
C ALA A 131 -13.68 -3.43 -1.63
N GLN A 132 -13.90 -2.21 -2.14
CA GLN A 132 -14.85 -1.90 -3.21
C GLN A 132 -14.19 -2.07 -4.59
N TYR A 133 -13.68 -3.27 -4.87
CA TYR A 133 -12.84 -3.56 -6.05
C TYR A 133 -13.54 -3.29 -7.38
N THR A 134 -14.80 -3.66 -7.52
CA THR A 134 -15.58 -3.39 -8.75
C THR A 134 -15.68 -1.89 -9.04
N GLN A 135 -15.91 -1.08 -7.99
CA GLN A 135 -15.95 0.38 -8.13
C GLN A 135 -14.56 0.96 -8.40
N PHE A 136 -13.50 0.40 -7.81
CA PHE A 136 -12.12 0.77 -8.10
C PHE A 136 -11.82 0.66 -9.60
N TRP A 137 -12.09 -0.49 -10.22
CA TRP A 137 -11.85 -0.67 -11.65
C TRP A 137 -12.73 0.23 -12.52
N SER A 138 -14.00 0.43 -12.14
CA SER A 138 -14.87 1.36 -12.85
C SER A 138 -14.37 2.80 -12.79
N THR A 139 -13.86 3.22 -11.62
CA THR A 139 -13.29 4.56 -11.40
C THR A 139 -12.00 4.72 -12.21
N LEU A 140 -11.11 3.73 -12.16
CA LEU A 140 -9.85 3.74 -12.90
C LEU A 140 -10.08 3.86 -14.41
N ASN A 141 -11.09 3.17 -14.94
CA ASN A 141 -11.44 3.18 -16.36
C ASN A 141 -12.35 4.36 -16.79
N SER A 142 -12.75 5.24 -15.85
CA SER A 142 -13.74 6.28 -16.12
C SER A 142 -13.17 7.57 -16.73
N ASP A 143 -11.88 7.82 -16.55
CA ASP A 143 -11.23 9.10 -16.83
C ASP A 143 -9.80 8.87 -17.30
N ASP A 144 -9.43 9.47 -18.43
CA ASP A 144 -8.12 9.33 -19.09
C ASP A 144 -6.97 9.75 -18.16
N LEU A 145 -7.20 10.68 -17.21
CA LEU A 145 -6.17 11.09 -16.26
C LEU A 145 -5.70 9.94 -15.36
N TYR A 146 -6.56 8.96 -15.04
CA TYR A 146 -6.12 7.78 -14.30
C TYR A 146 -5.19 6.89 -15.12
N ALA A 147 -5.44 6.78 -16.43
CA ALA A 147 -4.58 6.02 -17.33
C ALA A 147 -3.20 6.70 -17.41
N ASP A 148 -3.16 8.02 -17.57
CA ASP A 148 -1.92 8.79 -17.60
C ASP A 148 -1.12 8.64 -16.30
N LEU A 149 -1.78 8.73 -15.14
CA LEU A 149 -1.14 8.58 -13.83
C LEU A 149 -0.55 7.20 -13.57
N THR A 150 -1.06 6.15 -14.23
CA THR A 150 -0.64 4.76 -14.00
C THR A 150 0.26 4.22 -15.10
N ALA A 151 0.40 4.94 -16.22
CA ALA A 151 1.14 4.51 -17.41
C ALA A 151 2.62 4.21 -17.14
N ASP A 152 3.26 5.00 -16.28
CA ASP A 152 4.70 4.86 -15.98
C ASP A 152 5.02 3.63 -15.12
N ILE A 153 4.02 2.95 -14.56
CA ILE A 153 4.23 1.90 -13.56
C ILE A 153 4.02 0.54 -14.20
N ALA A 154 5.14 -0.16 -14.40
CA ALA A 154 5.16 -1.46 -15.02
C ALA A 154 4.29 -2.46 -14.25
N GLY A 155 3.27 -3.00 -14.92
CA GLY A 155 2.37 -3.99 -14.34
C GLY A 155 1.48 -3.48 -13.21
N PHE A 156 1.14 -2.18 -13.18
CA PHE A 156 0.26 -1.58 -12.17
C PHE A 156 -0.99 -2.45 -11.89
N GLU A 157 -1.78 -2.76 -12.91
CA GLU A 157 -3.01 -3.53 -12.72
C GLU A 157 -2.75 -4.97 -12.27
N GLU A 158 -1.67 -5.59 -12.75
CA GLU A 158 -1.27 -6.95 -12.36
C GLU A 158 -0.92 -7.01 -10.88
N LEU A 159 -0.14 -6.04 -10.39
CA LEU A 159 0.21 -5.91 -8.98
C LEU A 159 -1.03 -5.70 -8.11
N ILE A 160 -1.96 -4.86 -8.54
CA ILE A 160 -3.23 -4.64 -7.84
C ILE A 160 -4.04 -5.95 -7.79
N ARG A 161 -4.21 -6.66 -8.92
CA ARG A 161 -4.92 -7.96 -8.96
C ARG A 161 -4.29 -9.00 -8.02
N ILE A 162 -2.95 -9.09 -7.99
CA ILE A 162 -2.22 -9.96 -7.07
C ILE A 162 -2.56 -9.62 -5.61
N ARG A 163 -2.57 -8.33 -5.25
CA ARG A 163 -2.92 -7.88 -3.90
C ARG A 163 -4.38 -8.15 -3.54
N ILE A 164 -5.32 -7.88 -4.44
CA ILE A 164 -6.73 -8.24 -4.27
C ILE A 164 -6.83 -9.74 -3.97
N ALA A 165 -6.17 -10.58 -4.75
CA ALA A 165 -6.20 -12.02 -4.57
C ALA A 165 -5.61 -12.47 -3.23
N VAL A 166 -4.53 -11.84 -2.76
CA VAL A 166 -3.97 -12.11 -1.43
C VAL A 166 -4.98 -11.81 -0.33
N GLU A 167 -5.67 -10.67 -0.36
CA GLU A 167 -6.68 -10.32 0.65
C GLU A 167 -7.89 -11.24 0.61
N VAL A 168 -8.37 -11.56 -0.60
CA VAL A 168 -9.43 -12.53 -0.81
C VAL A 168 -9.03 -13.90 -0.25
N GLY A 169 -7.77 -14.31 -0.44
CA GLY A 169 -7.24 -15.58 0.08
C GLY A 169 -7.22 -15.67 1.61
N LYS A 170 -7.16 -14.53 2.31
CA LYS A 170 -7.26 -14.47 3.77
C LYS A 170 -8.70 -14.53 4.25
N ALA A 171 -9.64 -13.94 3.51
CA ALA A 171 -11.03 -13.78 3.95
C ALA A 171 -11.95 -14.95 3.56
N PHE A 172 -11.63 -15.71 2.51
CA PHE A 172 -12.53 -16.71 1.94
C PHE A 172 -11.92 -18.11 1.87
N ARG A 173 -12.81 -19.12 1.86
CA ARG A 173 -12.48 -20.53 1.56
C ARG A 173 -13.10 -21.00 0.25
N THR A 174 -14.26 -20.44 -0.09
CA THR A 174 -15.04 -20.73 -1.30
C THR A 174 -15.64 -19.43 -1.80
N ILE A 175 -15.53 -19.17 -3.09
CA ILE A 175 -16.01 -17.94 -3.74
C ILE A 175 -16.64 -18.33 -5.06
N THR A 176 -17.70 -17.63 -5.48
CA THR A 176 -18.24 -17.77 -6.82
C THR A 176 -17.28 -17.19 -7.86
N ALA A 177 -17.16 -17.85 -9.01
CA ALA A 177 -16.30 -17.38 -10.10
C ALA A 177 -16.71 -15.97 -10.55
N GLU A 178 -18.01 -15.70 -10.67
CA GLU A 178 -18.56 -14.39 -11.07
C GLU A 178 -18.09 -13.24 -10.16
N SER A 179 -18.12 -13.41 -8.84
CA SER A 179 -17.67 -12.36 -7.92
C SER A 179 -16.17 -12.10 -8.05
N LEU A 180 -15.38 -13.15 -8.25
CA LEU A 180 -13.93 -13.02 -8.43
C LEU A 180 -13.57 -12.37 -9.78
N GLU A 181 -14.31 -12.67 -10.85
CA GLU A 181 -14.18 -12.01 -12.16
C GLU A 181 -14.42 -10.51 -12.03
N GLN A 182 -15.47 -10.09 -11.31
CA GLN A 182 -15.78 -8.69 -11.08
C GLN A 182 -14.71 -7.98 -10.22
N TRP A 183 -14.18 -8.64 -9.19
CA TRP A 183 -13.17 -8.04 -8.32
C TRP A 183 -11.79 -7.92 -8.98
N LEU A 184 -11.44 -8.83 -9.90
CA LEU A 184 -10.19 -8.79 -10.63
C LEU A 184 -10.29 -8.06 -11.98
N ASP A 185 -11.48 -7.61 -12.36
CA ASP A 185 -11.79 -7.05 -13.69
C ASP A 185 -11.33 -7.96 -14.84
N LEU A 186 -11.58 -9.27 -14.68
CA LEU A 186 -11.25 -10.27 -15.69
C LEU A 186 -12.51 -10.67 -16.44
N ARG A 187 -12.62 -10.25 -17.71
CA ARG A 187 -13.82 -10.50 -18.54
C ARG A 187 -13.90 -11.91 -19.12
N SER A 188 -12.83 -12.71 -19.00
CA SER A 188 -12.76 -14.06 -19.55
C SER A 188 -12.53 -15.09 -18.46
N ARG A 189 -13.36 -16.13 -18.45
CA ARG A 189 -13.26 -17.27 -17.53
C ARG A 189 -11.96 -18.05 -17.68
N ASP A 190 -11.39 -18.08 -18.89
CA ASP A 190 -10.09 -18.68 -19.14
C ASP A 190 -8.95 -17.85 -18.54
N ALA A 191 -9.06 -16.51 -18.59
CA ALA A 191 -8.10 -15.62 -17.96
C ALA A 191 -8.17 -15.73 -16.42
N LEU A 192 -9.38 -15.83 -15.88
CA LEU A 192 -9.57 -16.12 -14.46
C LEU A 192 -8.91 -17.45 -14.07
N ALA A 193 -9.20 -18.53 -14.79
CA ALA A 193 -8.65 -19.85 -14.48
C ALA A 193 -7.12 -19.87 -14.49
N LYS A 194 -6.50 -19.21 -15.49
CA LYS A 194 -5.05 -19.06 -15.57
C LYS A 194 -4.49 -18.26 -14.40
N PHE A 195 -5.06 -17.10 -14.10
CA PHE A 195 -4.61 -16.27 -12.98
C PHE A 195 -4.72 -17.02 -11.64
N VAL A 196 -5.87 -17.66 -11.40
CA VAL A 196 -6.15 -18.41 -10.17
C VAL A 196 -5.22 -19.62 -10.02
N ALA A 197 -4.89 -20.32 -11.11
CA ALA A 197 -3.99 -21.47 -11.09
C ALA A 197 -2.52 -21.04 -10.95
N ASP A 198 -2.05 -20.13 -11.80
CA ASP A 198 -0.64 -19.79 -11.94
C ASP A 198 -0.15 -18.85 -10.82
N VAL A 199 -0.99 -17.88 -10.43
CA VAL A 199 -0.63 -16.84 -9.47
C VAL A 199 -1.07 -17.22 -8.05
N CYS A 200 -2.33 -17.67 -7.90
CA CYS A 200 -2.90 -17.91 -6.58
C CYS A 200 -2.72 -19.35 -6.09
N SER A 201 -2.41 -20.30 -6.98
CA SER A 201 -2.41 -21.74 -6.67
C SER A 201 -3.74 -22.24 -6.08
N TRP A 202 -4.86 -21.66 -6.52
CA TRP A 202 -6.22 -22.01 -6.10
C TRP A 202 -6.85 -23.00 -7.10
N LYS A 203 -7.95 -23.65 -6.71
CA LYS A 203 -8.64 -24.62 -7.56
C LYS A 203 -9.99 -24.08 -8.04
N VAL A 204 -10.23 -24.17 -9.34
CA VAL A 204 -11.52 -23.84 -9.95
C VAL A 204 -12.34 -25.12 -10.10
N GLU A 205 -13.46 -25.22 -9.41
CA GLU A 205 -14.42 -26.33 -9.49
C GLU A 205 -15.73 -25.83 -10.10
N GLY A 206 -15.80 -25.84 -11.43
CA GLY A 206 -16.97 -25.33 -12.15
C GLY A 206 -17.18 -23.84 -11.90
N ASP A 207 -18.20 -23.50 -11.11
CA ASP A 207 -18.59 -22.13 -10.77
C ASP A 207 -18.06 -21.63 -9.43
N VAL A 208 -17.35 -22.48 -8.70
CA VAL A 208 -16.79 -22.14 -7.39
C VAL A 208 -15.28 -22.23 -7.42
N VAL A 209 -14.62 -21.21 -6.90
CA VAL A 209 -13.18 -21.17 -6.66
C VAL A 209 -12.92 -21.55 -5.20
N ARG A 210 -12.09 -22.57 -4.99
CA ARG A 210 -11.64 -23.02 -3.66
C ARG A 210 -10.28 -22.43 -3.34
N VAL A 211 -10.25 -21.72 -2.22
CA VAL A 211 -9.05 -21.15 -1.62
C VAL A 211 -8.47 -22.14 -0.61
N PRO A 212 -7.17 -22.50 -0.69
CA PRO A 212 -6.52 -23.35 0.29
C PRO A 212 -6.58 -22.77 1.72
N THR A 213 -6.68 -23.64 2.72
CA THR A 213 -6.67 -23.19 4.12
C THR A 213 -5.29 -22.64 4.50
N ASN A 214 -5.27 -21.48 5.14
CA ASN A 214 -4.10 -20.78 5.64
C ASN A 214 -4.37 -20.31 7.09
N LYS A 215 -3.33 -19.76 7.74
CA LYS A 215 -3.42 -19.29 9.15
C LYS A 215 -4.46 -18.19 9.37
N GLU A 216 -4.83 -17.47 8.32
CA GLU A 216 -5.74 -16.31 8.40
C GLU A 216 -7.20 -16.69 8.10
N ASN A 217 -7.43 -17.70 7.24
CA ASN A 217 -8.75 -18.15 6.83
C ASN A 217 -9.25 -19.39 7.61
N GLU A 218 -8.42 -19.96 8.50
CA GLU A 218 -8.82 -21.03 9.40
C GLU A 218 -9.69 -20.52 10.56
N ALA A 219 -10.65 -21.34 10.99
CA ALA A 219 -11.56 -20.97 12.06
C ALA A 219 -10.81 -21.19 13.38
N ARG A 220 -10.41 -20.10 14.03
CA ARG A 220 -9.71 -20.18 15.32
C ARG A 220 -10.74 -20.40 16.42
N SER A 221 -10.52 -21.42 17.24
CA SER A 221 -11.32 -21.64 18.44
C SER A 221 -11.09 -20.51 19.43
N GLU A 222 -12.16 -19.94 19.97
CA GLU A 222 -12.09 -18.95 21.03
C GLU A 222 -11.52 -19.57 22.31
N VAL A 223 -10.51 -18.93 22.91
CA VAL A 223 -9.95 -19.36 24.19
C VAL A 223 -10.91 -18.92 25.31
N LYS A 224 -11.80 -19.83 25.73
CA LYS A 224 -12.85 -19.55 26.72
C LYS A 224 -12.36 -19.42 28.17
N SER A 225 -11.09 -19.74 28.43
CA SER A 225 -10.50 -19.63 29.77
C SER A 225 -9.05 -19.18 29.65
N GLU A 226 -8.73 -18.06 30.30
CA GLU A 226 -7.34 -17.63 30.45
C GLU A 226 -6.62 -18.55 31.42
N ARG A 227 -5.48 -19.10 31.00
CA ARG A 227 -4.60 -19.85 31.89
C ARG A 227 -3.71 -18.86 32.63
N VAL A 228 -4.13 -18.44 33.80
CA VAL A 228 -3.29 -17.61 34.67
C VAL A 228 -2.27 -18.50 35.37
N GLY A 229 -1.02 -18.43 34.90
CA GLY A 229 0.11 -19.13 35.51
C GLY A 229 0.56 -18.47 36.81
N VAL A 230 1.12 -19.25 37.73
CA VAL A 230 1.66 -18.73 39.01
C VAL A 230 2.77 -17.69 38.78
N ASP A 231 3.49 -17.80 37.67
CA ASP A 231 4.52 -16.87 37.19
C ASP A 231 3.96 -15.45 36.93
N MET A 232 2.71 -15.34 36.50
CA MET A 232 2.04 -14.05 36.28
C MET A 232 1.79 -13.29 37.60
N PHE A 233 1.75 -14.01 38.73
CA PHE A 233 1.65 -13.42 40.07
C PHE A 233 3.01 -13.06 40.68
N GLY A 234 4.12 -13.31 39.97
CA GLY A 234 5.48 -13.12 40.51
C GLY A 234 5.76 -11.71 41.05
N ARG A 235 5.19 -10.66 40.44
CA ARG A 235 5.32 -9.28 40.94
C ARG A 235 4.58 -9.06 42.27
N VAL A 236 3.40 -9.64 42.43
CA VAL A 236 2.59 -9.54 43.67
C VAL A 236 3.25 -10.33 44.79
N ILE A 237 3.70 -11.54 44.49
CA ILE A 237 4.41 -12.40 45.43
C ILE A 237 5.71 -11.74 45.87
N ARG A 238 6.54 -11.27 44.93
CA ARG A 238 7.81 -10.57 45.24
C ARG A 238 7.60 -9.37 46.17
N ARG A 239 6.58 -8.53 45.88
CA ARG A 239 6.25 -7.36 46.71
C ARG A 239 5.77 -7.73 48.12
N GLY A 240 5.22 -8.93 48.32
CA GLY A 240 4.84 -9.42 49.65
C GLY A 240 6.02 -9.92 50.50
N PHE A 241 7.16 -10.24 49.87
CA PHE A 241 8.38 -10.71 50.54
C PHE A 241 9.48 -9.64 50.65
N GLU A 242 9.37 -8.53 49.91
CA GLU A 242 10.21 -7.35 50.10
C GLU A 242 9.73 -6.60 51.35
N GLN A 243 10.49 -6.69 52.46
CA GLN A 243 10.20 -5.88 53.66
C GLN A 243 10.26 -4.40 53.31
N PRO A 244 9.32 -3.56 53.78
CA PRO A 244 9.44 -2.12 53.63
C PRO A 244 10.70 -1.67 54.37
N ALA A 245 11.60 -0.99 53.65
CA ALA A 245 12.76 -0.31 54.24
C ALA A 245 12.32 0.83 55.17
#